data_AF-A0A952SMP7-F1
#
_entry.id   AF-A0A952SMP7-F1
#
_cell.length_a   1.000
_cell.length_b   1.000
_cell.length_c   1.000
_cell.angle_alpha   90.00
_cell.angle_beta   90.00
_cell.angle_gamma   90.00
#
_symmetry.space_group_name_H-M   'P 1'
#
loop_
_entity.id
_entity.type
_entity.pdbx_description
1 polymer ?
#
loop_
_entity_poly.entity_id
_entity_poly.type
_entity_poly.pdbx_seq_one_letter_code
_entity_poly.pdbx_strand_id
1 'polypeptide(L)'
;MPDHPTGNPAVVRYAAGWGYAASQWHDALEGAADVVCLKSPEPGGGGVWRATVTLDGRARDIVIKARPLDSLYRLVQSLVGLSQHARQWRGAERLVSEGFLAAGCVAILRASAGLVRHELLVLEAVPGATVFDLLACGDLDFARERNLALTVGRMLPAIQECGLINRDSKPSNLMAEWREGRWRITVLDTVAIGRAAASEAGLVRMLRDLSLEPIAFGCFPRSSVAMRVIKAATGGGRVARARRHRLWRACCAQILANPSSLVQEALRARRT
;
A
#
# COMPACT_ATOMS: atom_id res chain seq x y z
N MET A 1 -15.77 21.55 2.04
CA MET A 1 -14.81 20.48 1.69
C MET A 1 -14.04 20.92 0.45
N PRO A 2 -12.73 20.64 0.32
CA PRO A 2 -12.11 20.67 -1.00
C PRO A 2 -12.88 19.70 -1.92
N ASP A 3 -13.15 20.10 -3.16
CA ASP A 3 -14.06 19.42 -4.10
C ASP A 3 -13.81 17.91 -4.22
N HIS A 4 -14.52 17.09 -3.42
CA HIS A 4 -14.54 15.64 -3.64
C HIS A 4 -15.54 15.33 -4.75
N PRO A 5 -15.18 14.47 -5.72
CA PRO A 5 -16.07 14.15 -6.83
C PRO A 5 -17.26 13.32 -6.35
N THR A 6 -18.37 13.98 -6.03
CA THR A 6 -19.64 13.35 -5.63
C THR A 6 -20.68 13.34 -6.75
N GLY A 7 -20.44 14.00 -7.90
CA GLY A 7 -21.44 14.09 -8.97
C GLY A 7 -21.91 12.73 -9.47
N ASN A 8 -23.24 12.52 -9.46
CA ASN A 8 -23.99 11.30 -9.82
C ASN A 8 -23.12 10.11 -10.27
N PRO A 9 -22.64 9.28 -9.32
CA PRO A 9 -21.62 8.28 -9.59
C PRO A 9 -22.18 7.13 -10.42
N ALA A 10 -21.53 6.78 -11.53
CA ALA A 10 -21.79 5.54 -12.24
C ALA A 10 -21.00 4.39 -11.60
N VAL A 11 -21.68 3.31 -11.23
CA VAL A 11 -21.04 2.11 -10.67
C VAL A 11 -20.39 1.32 -11.80
N VAL A 12 -19.08 1.09 -11.70
CA VAL A 12 -18.31 0.28 -12.67
C VAL A 12 -18.18 -1.16 -12.19
N ARG A 13 -17.92 -1.34 -10.89
CA ARG A 13 -17.73 -2.65 -10.26
C ARG A 13 -18.00 -2.55 -8.76
N TYR A 14 -18.48 -3.63 -8.14
CA TYR A 14 -18.58 -3.78 -6.68
C TYR A 14 -18.11 -5.17 -6.24
N ALA A 15 -17.73 -5.28 -4.97
CA ALA A 15 -17.49 -6.56 -4.31
C ALA A 15 -18.81 -7.21 -3.86
N ALA A 16 -18.76 -8.51 -3.59
CA ALA A 16 -19.90 -9.22 -3.01
C ALA A 16 -20.32 -8.57 -1.69
N GLY A 17 -21.64 -8.38 -1.50
CA GLY A 17 -22.19 -7.67 -0.33
C GLY A 17 -22.11 -6.14 -0.40
N TRP A 18 -21.60 -5.57 -1.51
CA TRP A 18 -21.52 -4.12 -1.75
C TRP A 18 -22.27 -3.67 -3.01
N GLY A 19 -23.28 -4.43 -3.42
CA GLY A 19 -24.09 -4.20 -4.63
C GLY A 19 -25.09 -3.04 -4.49
N TYR A 20 -24.65 -1.89 -3.99
CA TYR A 20 -25.46 -0.70 -3.85
C TYR A 20 -25.67 0.00 -5.20
N ALA A 21 -26.85 0.58 -5.39
CA ALA A 21 -27.16 1.39 -6.55
C ALA A 21 -26.30 2.67 -6.61
N ALA A 22 -26.19 3.25 -7.81
CA ALA A 22 -25.51 4.53 -8.03
C ALA A 22 -26.02 5.65 -7.10
N SER A 23 -27.34 5.77 -6.95
CA SER A 23 -27.96 6.75 -6.05
C SER A 23 -27.59 6.51 -4.59
N GLN A 24 -27.57 5.26 -4.12
CA GLN A 24 -27.16 4.95 -2.74
C GLN A 24 -25.69 5.32 -2.49
N TRP A 25 -24.80 5.08 -3.46
CA TRP A 25 -23.41 5.53 -3.37
C TRP A 25 -23.30 7.06 -3.38
N HIS A 26 -24.10 7.75 -4.18
CA HIS A 26 -24.17 9.20 -4.19
C HIS A 26 -24.52 9.75 -2.80
N ASP A 27 -25.67 9.32 -2.28
CA ASP A 27 -26.21 9.77 -1.00
C ASP A 27 -25.24 9.47 0.14
N ALA A 28 -24.60 8.28 0.12
CA ALA A 28 -23.63 7.88 1.12
C ALA A 28 -22.33 8.70 1.08
N LEU A 29 -21.85 9.07 -0.11
CA LEU A 29 -20.64 9.89 -0.27
C LEU A 29 -20.90 11.36 0.01
N GLU A 30 -22.08 11.88 -0.33
CA GLU A 30 -22.50 13.25 -0.02
C GLU A 30 -22.74 13.42 1.49
N GLY A 31 -23.38 12.43 2.12
CA GLY A 31 -23.61 12.38 3.57
C GLY A 31 -22.42 11.88 4.39
N ALA A 32 -21.21 11.82 3.82
CA ALA A 32 -20.04 11.31 4.50
C ALA A 32 -19.63 12.19 5.71
N ALA A 33 -19.34 11.54 6.83
CA ALA A 33 -18.82 12.15 8.06
C ALA A 33 -17.31 11.89 8.22
N ASP A 34 -16.68 12.60 9.16
CA ASP A 34 -15.29 12.41 9.59
C ASP A 34 -14.28 12.37 8.42
N VAL A 35 -14.49 13.22 7.42
CA VAL A 35 -13.67 13.17 6.21
C VAL A 35 -12.30 13.77 6.46
N VAL A 36 -11.27 12.95 6.27
CA VAL A 36 -9.87 13.31 6.44
C VAL A 36 -9.13 13.11 5.12
N CYS A 37 -8.47 14.16 4.64
CA CYS A 37 -7.55 14.07 3.51
C CYS A 37 -6.25 13.38 3.95
N LEU A 38 -6.01 12.16 3.45
CA LEU A 38 -4.78 11.41 3.71
C LEU A 38 -3.68 11.76 2.71
N LYS A 39 -4.06 12.06 1.47
CA LYS A 39 -3.17 12.54 0.43
C LYS A 39 -3.88 13.61 -0.38
N SER A 40 -3.36 14.83 -0.31
CA SER A 40 -3.88 15.96 -1.09
C SER A 40 -3.74 15.68 -2.59
N PRO A 41 -4.75 16.06 -3.40
CA PRO A 41 -4.65 15.96 -4.84
C PRO A 41 -3.61 16.97 -5.34
N GLU A 42 -2.59 16.48 -6.03
CA GLU A 42 -1.69 17.32 -6.83
C GLU A 42 -2.38 17.72 -8.14
N PRO A 43 -1.97 18.81 -8.82
CA PRO A 43 -2.47 19.14 -10.16
C PRO A 43 -2.30 17.96 -11.14
N GLY A 44 -3.41 17.46 -11.69
CA GLY A 44 -3.42 16.26 -12.56
C GLY A 44 -3.17 14.93 -11.84
N GLY A 45 -3.00 14.98 -10.51
CA GLY A 45 -2.82 13.85 -9.62
C GLY A 45 -4.13 13.33 -9.02
N GLY A 46 -4.03 12.18 -8.36
CA GLY A 46 -5.12 11.64 -7.55
C GLY A 46 -5.00 12.05 -6.09
N GLY A 47 -6.13 12.05 -5.38
CA GLY A 47 -6.17 12.25 -3.92
C GLY A 47 -6.67 11.00 -3.19
N VAL A 48 -6.44 10.97 -1.88
CA VAL A 48 -6.87 9.88 -1.00
C VAL A 48 -7.53 10.44 0.24
N TRP A 49 -8.72 9.95 0.55
CA TRP A 49 -9.52 10.38 1.70
C TRP A 49 -9.97 9.20 2.52
N ARG A 50 -10.04 9.38 3.84
CA ARG A 50 -10.79 8.51 4.74
C ARG A 50 -12.10 9.20 5.07
N ALA A 51 -13.17 8.43 5.16
CA ALA A 51 -14.49 8.93 5.52
C ALA A 51 -15.31 7.83 6.20
N THR A 52 -16.30 8.25 6.99
CA THR A 52 -17.35 7.39 7.52
C THR A 52 -18.60 7.60 6.67
N VAL A 53 -19.12 6.55 6.04
CA VAL A 53 -20.35 6.62 5.23
C VAL A 53 -21.45 5.77 5.84
N THR A 54 -22.70 6.13 5.58
CA THR A 54 -23.86 5.31 5.98
C THR A 54 -24.41 4.57 4.77
N LEU A 55 -24.35 3.24 4.81
CA LEU A 55 -24.90 2.35 3.77
C LEU A 55 -25.77 1.28 4.46
N ASP A 56 -27.00 1.09 3.98
CA ASP A 56 -28.04 0.25 4.61
C ASP A 56 -28.23 0.55 6.11
N GLY A 57 -28.24 1.83 6.47
CA GLY A 57 -28.40 2.27 7.86
C GLY A 57 -27.23 1.91 8.79
N ARG A 58 -26.10 1.46 8.24
CA ARG A 58 -24.88 1.12 9.00
C ARG A 58 -23.75 2.07 8.66
N ALA A 59 -23.09 2.58 9.68
CA ALA A 59 -21.84 3.32 9.52
C ALA A 59 -20.72 2.38 9.03
N ARG A 60 -19.93 2.85 8.07
CA ARG A 60 -18.82 2.13 7.44
C ARG A 60 -17.63 3.07 7.27
N ASP A 61 -16.48 2.69 7.80
CA ASP A 61 -15.23 3.40 7.52
C ASP A 61 -14.67 2.97 6.17
N ILE A 62 -14.48 3.94 5.28
CA ILE A 62 -13.96 3.72 3.93
C ILE A 62 -12.76 4.61 3.64
N VAL A 63 -11.96 4.18 2.67
CA VAL A 63 -10.92 4.97 2.02
C VAL A 63 -11.26 5.12 0.55
N ILE A 64 -11.24 6.36 0.06
CA ILE A 64 -11.55 6.71 -1.32
C ILE A 64 -10.25 7.17 -1.97
N LYS A 65 -9.80 6.47 -3.01
CA LYS A 65 -8.75 6.96 -3.92
C LYS A 65 -9.43 7.53 -5.16
N ALA A 66 -9.32 8.83 -5.40
CA ALA A 66 -9.81 9.44 -6.64
C ALA A 66 -8.66 9.69 -7.62
N ARG A 67 -8.92 9.41 -8.89
CA ARG A 67 -7.98 9.71 -9.97
C ARG A 67 -8.70 10.42 -11.11
N PRO A 68 -8.18 11.57 -11.60
CA PRO A 68 -8.78 12.26 -12.73
C PRO A 68 -8.66 11.44 -14.02
N LEU A 69 -9.71 11.50 -14.82
CA LEU A 69 -9.80 10.97 -16.18
C LEU A 69 -9.65 12.14 -17.18
N ASP A 70 -8.59 12.90 -17.00
CA ASP A 70 -8.22 14.13 -17.73
C ASP A 70 -7.81 13.92 -19.20
N SER A 71 -7.82 12.69 -19.68
CA SER A 71 -7.43 12.35 -21.05
C SER A 71 -8.31 11.22 -21.59
N LEU A 72 -8.57 11.27 -22.89
CA LEU A 72 -9.33 10.24 -23.60
C LEU A 72 -8.71 8.86 -23.40
N TYR A 73 -7.37 8.77 -23.41
CA TYR A 73 -6.65 7.53 -23.13
C TYR A 73 -6.99 6.94 -21.75
N ARG A 74 -6.96 7.74 -20.68
CA ARG A 74 -7.30 7.27 -19.32
C ARG A 74 -8.78 6.91 -19.20
N LEU A 75 -9.66 7.66 -19.86
CA LEU A 75 -11.08 7.34 -19.92
C LEU A 75 -11.32 5.97 -20.57
N VAL A 76 -10.70 5.71 -21.73
CA VAL A 76 -10.78 4.41 -22.42
C VAL A 76 -10.21 3.30 -21.53
N GLN A 77 -9.05 3.49 -20.91
CA GLN A 77 -8.47 2.51 -19.98
C GLN A 77 -9.41 2.17 -18.81
N SER A 78 -10.09 3.16 -18.25
CA SER A 78 -11.13 2.95 -17.23
C SER A 78 -12.28 2.11 -17.76
N LEU A 79 -12.75 2.39 -18.98
CA LEU A 79 -13.87 1.66 -19.61
C LEU A 79 -13.55 0.18 -19.83
N VAL A 80 -12.32 -0.14 -20.23
CA VAL A 80 -11.91 -1.54 -20.50
C VAL A 80 -11.31 -2.26 -19.30
N GLY A 81 -11.40 -1.70 -18.08
CA GLY A 81 -10.89 -2.35 -16.86
C GLY A 81 -9.36 -2.46 -16.78
N LEU A 82 -8.64 -1.61 -17.54
CA LEU A 82 -7.18 -1.53 -17.56
C LEU A 82 -6.63 -0.36 -16.74
N SER A 83 -7.50 0.40 -16.08
CA SER A 83 -7.12 1.51 -15.20
C SER A 83 -6.25 1.08 -14.03
N GLN A 84 -5.62 2.05 -13.38
CA GLN A 84 -4.82 1.80 -12.18
C GLN A 84 -5.67 1.18 -11.06
N HIS A 85 -6.89 1.69 -10.82
CA HIS A 85 -7.77 1.15 -9.78
C HIS A 85 -8.21 -0.28 -10.08
N ALA A 86 -8.50 -0.60 -11.34
CA ALA A 86 -8.79 -1.98 -11.75
C ALA A 86 -7.57 -2.92 -11.59
N ARG A 87 -6.35 -2.41 -11.73
CA ARG A 87 -5.12 -3.18 -11.40
C ARG A 87 -4.96 -3.37 -9.90
N GLN A 88 -5.21 -2.34 -9.09
CA GLN A 88 -5.18 -2.45 -7.63
C GLN A 88 -6.19 -3.51 -7.16
N TRP A 89 -7.43 -3.44 -7.63
CA TRP A 89 -8.46 -4.44 -7.32
C TRP A 89 -7.99 -5.87 -7.61
N ARG A 90 -7.51 -6.13 -8.84
CA ARG A 90 -7.01 -7.46 -9.23
C ARG A 90 -5.80 -7.90 -8.41
N GLY A 91 -4.92 -6.95 -8.04
CA GLY A 91 -3.78 -7.22 -7.19
C GLY A 91 -4.20 -7.64 -5.78
N ALA A 92 -5.22 -6.98 -5.21
CA ALA A 92 -5.78 -7.33 -3.91
C ALA A 92 -6.47 -8.70 -3.94
N GLU A 93 -7.29 -8.97 -4.95
CA GLU A 93 -7.94 -10.29 -5.14
C GLU A 93 -6.92 -11.43 -5.21
N ARG A 94 -5.81 -11.23 -5.93
CA ARG A 94 -4.71 -12.22 -6.00
C ARG A 94 -4.03 -12.45 -4.66
N LEU A 95 -3.76 -11.39 -3.89
CA LEU A 95 -3.16 -11.56 -2.57
C LEU A 95 -4.10 -12.32 -1.63
N VAL A 96 -5.39 -11.97 -1.63
CA VAL A 96 -6.41 -12.62 -0.80
C VAL A 96 -6.59 -14.09 -1.19
N SER A 97 -6.59 -14.43 -2.48
CA SER A 97 -6.70 -15.83 -2.91
C SER A 97 -5.53 -16.71 -2.47
N GLU A 98 -4.37 -16.10 -2.20
CA GLU A 98 -3.17 -16.77 -1.68
C GLU A 98 -3.05 -16.67 -0.15
N GLY A 99 -4.10 -16.21 0.55
CA GLY A 99 -4.14 -16.15 2.01
C GLY A 99 -3.45 -14.94 2.65
N PHE A 100 -3.05 -13.94 1.86
CA PHE A 100 -2.50 -12.68 2.38
C PHE A 100 -3.61 -11.68 2.70
N LEU A 101 -3.34 -10.79 3.65
CA LEU A 101 -4.23 -9.66 3.93
C LEU A 101 -3.94 -8.51 2.96
N ALA A 102 -4.97 -8.01 2.30
CA ALA A 102 -4.93 -6.82 1.48
C ALA A 102 -6.12 -5.92 1.81
N ALA A 103 -6.02 -4.62 1.52
CA ALA A 103 -7.14 -3.70 1.69
C ALA A 103 -8.35 -4.17 0.87
N GLY A 104 -9.49 -4.36 1.55
CA GLY A 104 -10.72 -4.83 0.95
C GLY A 104 -11.23 -3.84 -0.09
N CYS A 105 -11.26 -4.25 -1.36
CA CYS A 105 -11.81 -3.40 -2.41
C CYS A 105 -13.33 -3.50 -2.42
N VAL A 106 -14.02 -2.36 -2.36
CA VAL A 106 -15.47 -2.28 -2.14
C VAL A 106 -16.20 -1.96 -3.43
N ALA A 107 -15.80 -0.87 -4.11
CA ALA A 107 -16.39 -0.44 -5.36
C ALA A 107 -15.39 0.32 -6.23
N ILE A 108 -15.62 0.29 -7.54
CA ILE A 108 -15.07 1.25 -8.50
C ILE A 108 -16.23 2.07 -9.04
N LEU A 109 -16.15 3.39 -8.87
CA LEU A 109 -17.16 4.34 -9.29
C LEU A 109 -16.56 5.33 -10.30
N ARG A 110 -17.41 6.00 -11.07
CA ARG A 110 -17.03 7.20 -11.83
C ARG A 110 -17.92 8.34 -11.42
N ALA A 111 -17.32 9.45 -11.01
CA ALA A 111 -18.03 10.65 -10.61
C ALA A 111 -17.43 11.87 -11.32
N SER A 112 -18.12 13.00 -11.27
CA SER A 112 -17.62 14.26 -11.80
C SER A 112 -17.42 15.27 -10.67
N ALA A 113 -16.37 16.09 -10.79
CA ALA A 113 -16.18 17.31 -10.00
C ALA A 113 -16.02 18.47 -10.99
N GLY A 114 -17.03 19.33 -11.09
CA GLY A 114 -17.13 20.31 -12.17
C GLY A 114 -17.08 19.64 -13.54
N LEU A 115 -16.14 20.06 -14.38
CA LEU A 115 -15.95 19.52 -15.74
C LEU A 115 -15.05 18.28 -15.80
N VAL A 116 -14.42 17.89 -14.69
CA VAL A 116 -13.45 16.79 -14.67
C VAL A 116 -14.09 15.50 -14.16
N ARG A 117 -14.02 14.45 -14.98
CA ARG A 117 -14.42 13.10 -14.58
C ARG A 117 -13.32 12.45 -13.76
N HIS A 118 -13.73 11.67 -12.77
CA HIS A 118 -12.86 10.93 -11.88
C HIS A 118 -13.26 9.46 -11.85
N GLU A 119 -12.28 8.58 -11.73
CA GLU A 119 -12.48 7.21 -11.30
C GLU A 119 -12.17 7.13 -9.79
N LEU A 120 -13.09 6.54 -9.03
CA LEU A 120 -12.96 6.35 -7.60
C LEU A 120 -12.75 4.86 -7.31
N LEU A 121 -11.74 4.54 -6.51
CA LEU A 121 -11.62 3.24 -5.87
C LEU A 121 -11.98 3.40 -4.41
N VAL A 122 -13.07 2.75 -4.01
CA VAL A 122 -13.52 2.67 -2.63
C VAL A 122 -12.96 1.41 -2.00
N LEU A 123 -12.34 1.56 -0.85
CA LEU A 123 -11.70 0.51 -0.06
C LEU A 123 -12.29 0.53 1.35
N GLU A 124 -12.32 -0.62 2.03
CA GLU A 124 -12.52 -0.65 3.48
C GLU A 124 -11.32 0.02 4.17
N ALA A 125 -11.58 0.81 5.21
CA ALA A 125 -10.51 1.33 6.04
C ALA A 125 -9.83 0.19 6.80
N VAL A 126 -8.50 0.10 6.69
CA VAL A 126 -7.71 -0.91 7.40
C VAL A 126 -7.27 -0.35 8.74
N PRO A 127 -7.53 -1.04 9.88
CA PRO A 127 -7.12 -0.56 11.19
C PRO A 127 -5.60 -0.66 11.38
N GLY A 128 -5.06 0.17 12.27
CA GLY A 128 -3.65 0.17 12.65
C GLY A 128 -2.90 1.42 12.17
N ALA A 129 -1.57 1.33 12.20
CA ALA A 129 -0.66 2.35 11.69
C ALA A 129 0.19 1.77 10.56
N THR A 130 0.68 2.61 9.64
CA THR A 130 1.56 2.08 8.60
C THR A 130 2.89 1.64 9.23
N VAL A 131 3.58 0.69 8.60
CA VAL A 131 4.93 0.29 9.04
C VAL A 131 5.88 1.48 9.01
N PHE A 132 5.68 2.42 8.09
CA PHE A 132 6.43 3.68 8.07
C PHE A 132 6.21 4.50 9.33
N ASP A 133 4.94 4.76 9.70
CA ASP A 133 4.61 5.57 10.88
C ASP A 133 5.16 4.95 12.16
N LEU A 134 5.06 3.62 12.29
CA LEU A 134 5.63 2.89 13.43
C LEU A 134 7.15 3.02 13.54
N LEU A 135 7.85 3.09 12.40
CA LEU A 135 9.30 3.33 12.37
C LEU A 135 9.65 4.79 12.66
N ALA A 136 8.84 5.73 12.16
CA ALA A 136 9.06 7.17 12.29
C ALA A 136 8.78 7.68 13.71
N CYS A 137 7.71 7.22 14.36
CA CYS A 137 7.34 7.66 15.70
C CYS A 137 8.26 7.10 16.79
N GLY A 138 8.85 5.91 16.58
CA GLY A 138 9.78 5.31 17.55
C GLY A 138 9.13 4.72 18.81
N ASP A 139 7.81 4.70 18.91
CA ASP A 139 7.05 4.26 20.09
C ASP A 139 6.92 2.73 20.26
N LEU A 140 7.75 1.97 19.55
CA LEU A 140 7.76 0.51 19.67
C LEU A 140 8.75 0.04 20.73
N ASP A 141 8.25 -0.70 21.72
CA ASP A 141 9.13 -1.49 22.57
C ASP A 141 9.95 -2.49 21.73
N PHE A 142 11.08 -2.92 22.29
CA PHE A 142 12.01 -3.81 21.59
C PHE A 142 11.37 -5.12 21.14
N ALA A 143 10.44 -5.69 21.92
CA ALA A 143 9.82 -6.96 21.60
C ALA A 143 8.85 -6.82 20.41
N ARG A 144 8.06 -5.75 20.39
CA ARG A 144 7.13 -5.40 19.31
C ARG A 144 7.88 -5.04 18.03
N GLU A 145 8.93 -4.22 18.09
CA GLU A 145 9.76 -3.89 16.93
C GLU A 145 10.42 -5.14 16.34
N ARG A 146 10.96 -6.01 17.20
CA ARG A 146 11.51 -7.30 16.77
C ARG A 146 10.45 -8.16 16.09
N ASN A 147 9.24 -8.27 16.67
CA ASN A 147 8.15 -9.03 16.06
C ASN A 147 7.76 -8.45 14.70
N LEU A 148 7.65 -7.12 14.58
CA LEU A 148 7.30 -6.42 13.35
C LEU A 148 8.29 -6.74 12.23
N ALA A 149 9.58 -6.58 12.52
CA ALA A 149 10.65 -6.88 11.57
C ALA A 149 10.63 -8.34 11.09
N LEU A 150 10.34 -9.28 12.00
CA LEU A 150 10.23 -10.70 11.65
C LEU A 150 8.99 -10.98 10.80
N THR A 151 7.84 -10.38 11.13
CA THR A 151 6.59 -10.56 10.38
C THR A 151 6.72 -10.02 8.96
N VAL A 152 7.18 -8.78 8.81
CA VAL A 152 7.41 -8.17 7.49
C VAL A 152 8.45 -8.97 6.70
N GLY A 153 9.55 -9.39 7.34
CA GLY A 153 10.59 -10.17 6.68
C GLY A 153 10.13 -11.54 6.20
N ARG A 154 9.20 -12.20 6.90
CA ARG A 154 8.60 -13.49 6.46
C ARG A 154 7.58 -13.32 5.35
N MET A 155 6.85 -12.20 5.34
CA MET A 155 5.81 -11.93 4.34
C MET A 155 6.37 -11.89 2.91
N LEU A 156 7.52 -11.26 2.69
CA LEU A 156 8.07 -11.07 1.35
C LEU A 156 8.41 -12.38 0.60
N PRO A 157 9.21 -13.32 1.15
CA PRO A 157 9.46 -14.58 0.47
C PRO A 157 8.17 -15.41 0.32
N ALA A 158 7.25 -15.36 1.28
CA ALA A 158 5.97 -16.04 1.16
C ALA A 158 5.15 -15.56 -0.06
N ILE A 159 5.12 -14.24 -0.31
CA ILE A 159 4.49 -13.70 -1.54
C ILE A 159 5.16 -14.28 -2.80
N GLN A 160 6.49 -14.42 -2.82
CA GLN A 160 7.21 -15.01 -3.95
C GLN A 160 6.99 -16.52 -4.12
N GLU A 161 6.85 -17.24 -3.02
CA GLU A 161 6.56 -18.67 -3.02
C GLU A 161 5.20 -18.97 -3.66
N CYS A 162 4.23 -18.04 -3.56
CA CYS A 162 2.96 -18.06 -4.30
C CYS A 162 3.08 -17.61 -5.77
N GLY A 163 4.28 -17.40 -6.31
CA GLY A 163 4.48 -16.94 -7.69
C GLY A 163 4.08 -15.47 -7.92
N LEU A 164 4.04 -14.67 -6.86
CA LEU A 164 3.73 -13.24 -6.90
C LEU A 164 4.97 -12.39 -6.58
N ILE A 165 4.92 -11.12 -6.98
CA ILE A 165 5.89 -10.11 -6.56
C ILE A 165 5.18 -8.80 -6.26
N ASN A 166 5.53 -8.16 -5.14
CA ASN A 166 5.12 -6.81 -4.85
C ASN A 166 6.23 -5.81 -5.22
N ARG A 167 6.08 -5.14 -6.37
CA ARG A 167 7.09 -4.20 -6.87
C ARG A 167 7.05 -2.82 -6.20
N ASP A 168 6.19 -2.63 -5.20
CA ASP A 168 6.06 -1.40 -4.40
C ASP A 168 5.86 -1.75 -2.91
N SER A 169 6.82 -2.51 -2.35
CA SER A 169 6.80 -3.01 -0.96
C SER A 169 7.22 -1.95 0.07
N LYS A 170 6.98 -0.67 -0.20
CA LYS A 170 7.37 0.42 0.70
C LYS A 170 6.60 0.36 2.03
N PRO A 171 7.18 0.76 3.17
CA PRO A 171 6.52 0.65 4.47
C PRO A 171 5.19 1.41 4.58
N SER A 172 4.99 2.51 3.87
CA SER A 172 3.72 3.25 3.84
C SER A 172 2.58 2.51 3.15
N ASN A 173 2.89 1.48 2.33
CA ASN A 173 1.90 0.60 1.71
C ASN A 173 1.55 -0.62 2.58
N LEU A 174 2.12 -0.72 3.78
CA LEU A 174 1.90 -1.84 4.69
C LEU A 174 1.24 -1.32 5.97
N MET A 175 -0.02 -1.69 6.21
CA MET A 175 -0.70 -1.40 7.47
C MET A 175 -0.39 -2.50 8.49
N ALA A 176 -0.03 -2.11 9.71
CA ALA A 176 0.31 -3.00 10.79
C ALA A 176 -0.69 -2.85 11.95
N GLU A 177 -1.31 -3.97 12.31
CA GLU A 177 -2.24 -4.08 13.44
C GLU A 177 -1.66 -5.05 14.48
N TRP A 178 -1.54 -4.62 15.74
CA TRP A 178 -1.12 -5.50 16.83
C TRP A 178 -2.34 -6.22 17.42
N ARG A 179 -2.40 -7.53 17.25
CA ARG A 179 -3.54 -8.34 17.71
C ARG A 179 -3.05 -9.67 18.27
N GLU A 180 -3.57 -10.04 19.45
CA GLU A 180 -3.28 -11.34 20.08
C GLU A 180 -1.77 -11.62 20.20
N GLY A 181 -0.98 -10.59 20.54
CA GLY A 181 0.47 -10.72 20.75
C GLY A 181 1.31 -10.83 19.47
N ARG A 182 0.74 -10.55 18.29
CA ARG A 182 1.46 -10.57 17.00
C ARG A 182 1.02 -9.42 16.08
N TRP A 183 1.92 -9.03 15.18
CA TRP A 183 1.55 -8.13 14.08
C TRP A 183 0.81 -8.87 12.98
N ARG A 184 -0.28 -8.26 12.50
CA ARG A 184 -0.92 -8.56 11.21
C ARG A 184 -0.55 -7.47 10.23
N ILE A 185 -0.10 -7.86 9.03
CA ILE A 185 0.30 -6.92 7.98
C ILE A 185 -0.68 -7.01 6.83
N THR A 186 -1.29 -5.88 6.50
CA THR A 186 -2.24 -5.74 5.38
C THR A 186 -1.62 -4.87 4.30
N VAL A 187 -1.60 -5.36 3.05
CA VAL A 187 -1.08 -4.61 1.90
C VAL A 187 -2.13 -3.63 1.39
N LEU A 188 -1.84 -2.33 1.40
CA LEU A 188 -2.78 -1.27 1.04
C LEU A 188 -2.81 -0.97 -0.46
N ASP A 189 -1.63 -0.88 -1.08
CA ASP A 189 -1.49 -0.61 -2.51
C ASP A 189 -0.97 -1.83 -3.25
N THR A 190 -1.85 -2.39 -4.07
CA THR A 190 -1.64 -3.64 -4.77
C THR A 190 -1.53 -3.45 -6.29
N VAL A 191 -1.41 -2.20 -6.77
CA VAL A 191 -1.23 -1.90 -8.20
C VAL A 191 -0.01 -2.62 -8.77
N ALA A 192 1.03 -2.76 -7.95
CA ALA A 192 2.32 -3.33 -8.29
C ALA A 192 2.42 -4.86 -8.08
N ILE A 193 1.31 -5.52 -7.71
CA ILE A 193 1.25 -6.97 -7.57
C ILE A 193 1.20 -7.63 -8.95
N GLY A 194 2.27 -8.34 -9.29
CA GLY A 194 2.40 -9.07 -10.55
C GLY A 194 2.71 -10.55 -10.31
N ARG A 195 2.52 -11.36 -11.35
CA ARG A 195 3.06 -12.72 -11.39
C ARG A 195 4.57 -12.66 -11.65
N ALA A 196 5.34 -13.44 -10.92
CA ALA A 196 6.77 -13.63 -11.14
C ALA A 196 7.24 -14.91 -10.45
N ALA A 197 8.15 -15.64 -11.09
CA ALA A 197 8.83 -16.74 -10.43
C ALA A 197 9.63 -16.23 -9.22
N ALA A 198 9.67 -17.05 -8.16
CA ALA A 198 10.52 -16.80 -7.00
C ALA A 198 11.97 -16.64 -7.46
N SER A 199 12.57 -15.50 -7.12
CA SER A 199 13.94 -15.18 -7.53
C SER A 199 14.61 -14.30 -6.48
N GLU A 200 15.93 -14.47 -6.34
CA GLU A 200 16.73 -13.65 -5.41
C GLU A 200 16.67 -12.17 -5.79
N ALA A 201 16.71 -11.84 -7.09
CA ALA A 201 16.57 -10.47 -7.58
C ALA A 201 15.22 -9.83 -7.21
N GLY A 202 14.12 -10.59 -7.31
CA GLY A 202 12.81 -10.13 -6.88
C GLY A 202 12.75 -9.86 -5.36
N LEU A 203 13.35 -10.73 -4.56
CA LEU A 203 13.43 -10.55 -3.10
C LEU A 203 14.26 -9.33 -2.72
N VAL A 204 15.43 -9.16 -3.36
CA VAL A 204 16.30 -7.98 -3.16
C VAL A 204 15.53 -6.70 -3.48
N ARG A 205 14.75 -6.68 -4.56
CA ARG A 205 13.93 -5.52 -4.92
C ARG A 205 12.92 -5.18 -3.81
N MET A 206 12.17 -6.16 -3.31
CA MET A 206 11.18 -5.92 -2.24
C MET A 206 11.84 -5.45 -0.93
N LEU A 207 12.96 -6.07 -0.54
CA LEU A 207 13.74 -5.67 0.64
C LEU A 207 14.33 -4.26 0.51
N ARG A 208 14.78 -3.90 -0.71
CA ARG A 208 15.24 -2.55 -1.02
C ARG A 208 14.11 -1.54 -0.85
N ASP A 209 12.94 -1.81 -1.42
CA ASP A 209 11.80 -0.88 -1.38
C ASP A 209 11.34 -0.61 0.06
N LEU A 210 11.41 -1.62 0.95
CA LEU A 210 11.20 -1.45 2.39
C LEU A 210 12.17 -0.47 3.06
N SER A 211 13.40 -0.37 2.56
CA SER A 211 14.45 0.46 3.17
C SER A 211 14.51 1.86 2.54
N LEU A 212 14.15 1.98 1.26
CA LEU A 212 14.35 3.19 0.49
C LEU A 212 13.49 4.35 1.00
N GLU A 213 12.22 4.11 1.28
CA GLU A 213 11.30 5.15 1.77
C GLU A 213 11.72 5.70 3.14
N PRO A 214 11.93 4.89 4.21
CA PRO A 214 12.43 5.40 5.49
C PRO A 214 13.71 6.23 5.35
N ILE A 215 14.68 5.78 4.54
CA ILE A 215 15.92 6.53 4.29
C ILE A 215 15.64 7.88 3.62
N ALA A 216 14.77 7.92 2.60
CA ALA A 216 14.43 9.15 1.89
C ALA A 216 13.80 10.22 2.81
N PHE A 217 13.16 9.80 3.89
CA PHE A 217 12.55 10.68 4.89
C PHE A 217 13.39 10.82 6.17
N GLY A 218 14.66 10.41 6.17
CA GLY A 218 15.55 10.53 7.32
C GLY A 218 15.24 9.59 8.50
N CYS A 219 14.25 8.70 8.35
CA CYS A 219 13.93 7.65 9.31
C CYS A 219 14.80 6.41 9.04
N PHE A 220 16.05 6.42 9.51
CA PHE A 220 16.97 5.30 9.27
C PHE A 220 16.64 4.10 10.17
N PRO A 221 16.21 2.94 9.63
CA PRO A 221 16.04 1.76 10.45
C PRO A 221 17.38 1.34 11.06
N ARG A 222 17.38 0.97 12.35
CA ARG A 222 18.58 0.44 13.01
C ARG A 222 19.09 -0.78 12.23
N SER A 223 20.40 -0.93 12.11
CA SER A 223 20.98 -2.07 11.37
C SER A 223 20.53 -3.42 11.93
N SER A 224 20.29 -3.51 13.25
CA SER A 224 19.73 -4.70 13.88
C SER A 224 18.31 -5.03 13.43
N VAL A 225 17.47 -4.02 13.16
CA VAL A 225 16.11 -4.17 12.62
C VAL A 225 16.16 -4.64 11.17
N ALA A 226 16.93 -3.95 10.33
CA ALA A 226 17.11 -4.33 8.93
C ALA A 226 17.64 -5.77 8.79
N MET A 227 18.64 -6.14 9.61
CA MET A 227 19.17 -7.51 9.63
C MET A 227 18.16 -8.55 10.14
N ARG A 228 17.22 -8.19 11.01
CA ARG A 228 16.12 -9.10 11.41
C ARG A 228 15.16 -9.35 10.27
N VAL A 229 14.79 -8.34 9.49
CA VAL A 229 13.97 -8.49 8.28
C VAL A 229 14.64 -9.46 7.31
N ILE A 230 15.93 -9.25 7.01
CA ILE A 230 16.69 -10.12 6.09
C ILE A 230 16.85 -11.54 6.65
N LYS A 231 17.10 -11.67 7.95
CA LYS A 231 17.16 -12.98 8.63
C LYS A 231 15.83 -13.72 8.50
N ALA A 232 14.71 -13.04 8.72
CA ALA A 232 13.39 -13.60 8.56
C ALA A 232 13.12 -14.01 7.10
N ALA A 233 13.51 -13.18 6.13
CA ALA A 233 13.34 -13.44 4.71
C ALA A 233 14.16 -14.63 4.17
N THR A 234 15.18 -15.06 4.90
CA THR A 234 16.10 -16.14 4.48
C THR A 234 15.97 -17.43 5.28
N GLY A 235 15.19 -17.42 6.36
CA GLY A 235 15.08 -18.56 7.28
C GLY A 235 16.34 -18.81 8.15
N GLY A 236 16.41 -20.01 8.75
CA GLY A 236 17.46 -20.45 9.69
C GLY A 236 18.63 -21.21 9.04
N GLY A 237 19.69 -21.46 9.81
CA GLY A 237 20.81 -22.34 9.40
C GLY A 237 22.06 -21.65 8.79
N ARG A 238 23.11 -22.44 8.50
CA ARG A 238 24.40 -21.96 7.96
C ARG A 238 24.28 -21.41 6.54
N VAL A 239 23.58 -22.13 5.65
CA VAL A 239 23.33 -21.70 4.27
C VAL A 239 22.59 -20.35 4.24
N ALA A 240 21.61 -20.18 5.14
CA ALA A 240 20.91 -18.91 5.29
C ALA A 240 21.84 -17.76 5.69
N ARG A 241 22.87 -17.99 6.51
CA ARG A 241 23.82 -16.93 6.90
C ARG A 241 24.56 -16.35 5.69
N ALA A 242 25.12 -17.19 4.82
CA ALA A 242 25.80 -16.71 3.61
C ALA A 242 24.84 -15.95 2.69
N ARG A 243 23.61 -16.47 2.53
CA ARG A 243 22.56 -15.81 1.74
C ARG A 243 22.17 -14.44 2.32
N ARG A 244 22.05 -14.29 3.64
CA ARG A 244 21.75 -13.00 4.30
C ARG A 244 22.76 -11.93 3.94
N HIS A 245 24.06 -12.25 4.01
CA HIS A 245 25.11 -11.27 3.67
C HIS A 245 25.06 -10.87 2.20
N ARG A 246 24.79 -11.81 1.29
CA ARG A 246 24.61 -11.50 -0.14
C ARG A 246 23.40 -10.60 -0.37
N LEU A 247 22.24 -10.94 0.19
CA LEU A 247 21.02 -10.12 0.08
C LEU A 247 21.23 -8.71 0.63
N TRP A 248 21.84 -8.59 1.81
CA TRP A 248 22.15 -7.29 2.40
C TRP A 248 23.04 -6.44 1.48
N ARG A 249 24.15 -7.02 0.99
CA ARG A 249 25.05 -6.32 0.06
C ARG A 249 24.33 -5.92 -1.23
N ALA A 250 23.50 -6.78 -1.80
CA ALA A 250 22.72 -6.50 -2.99
C ALA A 250 21.71 -5.37 -2.77
N CYS A 251 21.02 -5.35 -1.62
CA CYS A 251 20.12 -4.26 -1.25
C CYS A 251 20.89 -2.93 -1.13
N CYS A 252 21.98 -2.90 -0.38
CA CYS A 252 22.82 -1.71 -0.23
C CYS A 252 23.34 -1.22 -1.59
N ALA A 253 23.83 -2.13 -2.45
CA ALA A 253 24.30 -1.79 -3.78
C ALA A 253 23.20 -1.15 -4.64
N GLN A 254 21.97 -1.68 -4.61
CA GLN A 254 20.85 -1.09 -5.36
C GLN A 254 20.43 0.28 -4.83
N ILE A 255 20.45 0.49 -3.51
CA ILE A 255 20.16 1.81 -2.91
C ILE A 255 21.22 2.84 -3.34
N LEU A 256 22.49 2.44 -3.36
CA LEU A 256 23.61 3.33 -3.70
C LEU A 256 23.76 3.57 -5.21
N ALA A 257 23.32 2.64 -6.06
CA ALA A 257 23.45 2.77 -7.52
C ALA A 257 22.46 3.79 -8.12
N ASN A 258 21.30 4.01 -7.50
CA ASN A 258 20.29 4.95 -7.97
C ASN A 258 19.64 5.72 -6.81
N PRO A 259 20.41 6.51 -6.05
CA PRO A 259 19.86 7.25 -4.92
C PRO A 259 19.03 8.41 -5.48
N SER A 260 17.75 8.46 -5.12
CA SER A 260 16.93 9.66 -5.36
C SER A 260 17.58 10.87 -4.70
N SER A 261 17.27 12.09 -5.16
CA SER A 261 17.79 13.33 -4.54
C SER A 261 17.57 13.34 -3.02
N LEU A 262 16.37 12.93 -2.57
CA LEU A 262 16.02 12.79 -1.15
C LEU A 262 16.93 11.80 -0.40
N VAL A 263 17.23 10.64 -1.01
CA VAL A 263 18.17 9.67 -0.41
C VAL A 263 19.58 10.23 -0.35
N GLN A 264 20.02 10.97 -1.38
CA GLN A 264 21.33 11.62 -1.37
C GLN A 264 21.44 12.67 -0.26
N GLU A 265 20.41 13.51 -0.09
CA GLU A 265 20.34 14.52 0.96
C GLU A 265 20.35 13.89 2.35
N ALA A 266 19.50 12.88 2.60
CA ALA A 266 19.46 12.18 3.87
C ALA A 266 20.80 11.50 4.23
N LEU A 267 21.46 10.89 3.23
CA LEU A 267 22.78 10.27 3.44
C LEU A 267 23.88 11.30 3.73
N ARG A 268 23.80 12.51 3.17
CA ARG A 268 24.72 13.62 3.47
C ARG A 268 24.50 14.15 4.88
N ALA A 269 23.25 14.40 5.27
CA ALA A 269 22.89 14.91 6.60
C ALA A 269 23.32 13.98 7.76
N ARG A 270 23.50 12.69 7.50
CA ARG A 270 23.99 11.73 8.51
C ARG A 270 25.51 11.74 8.70
N ARG A 271 26.27 12.31 7.75
CA ARG A 271 27.74 12.36 7.81
C ARG A 271 28.26 13.59 8.55
N THR A 272 27.44 14.62 8.65
CA THR A 272 27.67 15.85 9.42
C THR A 272 27.27 15.65 10.87
#